data_AF-B9IDT4-F1
#
_entry.id   AF-B9IDT4-F1
#
_cell.length_a   1.000
_cell.length_b   1.000
_cell.length_c   1.000
_cell.angle_alpha   90.00
_cell.angle_beta   90.00
_cell.angle_gamma   90.00
#
_symmetry.space_group_name_H-M   'P 1'
#
loop_
_entity.id
_entity.type
_entity.pdbx_description
1 polymer ?
#
loop_
_entity_poly.entity_id
_entity_poly.type
_entity_poly.pdbx_seq_one_letter_code
_entity_poly.pdbx_strand_id
1 'polypeptide(L)'
;MARFSKGLRKTDIKKRLSVPTGFLSSLPSFNAGGHAVDFQAVDGSGRVWAFRCSIRKKGHPKPVISKGWLAFVASKSLKGGDKVQFLKEKNEAGAKTHAYEIRAGKEIKIFGDVLGYAPITYRGPNNDKHRLILNFRGPNNDKHRLTLT
;
A
#
# COMPACT_ATOMS: atom_id res chain seq x y z
N MET A 1 8.06 14.42 0.19
CA MET A 1 7.35 13.20 0.62
C MET A 1 7.38 12.24 -0.54
N ALA A 2 7.90 11.04 -0.37
CA ALA A 2 7.92 10.04 -1.44
C ALA A 2 6.71 9.13 -1.27
N ARG A 3 6.00 8.82 -2.36
CA ARG A 3 4.88 7.86 -2.31
C ARG A 3 4.78 7.12 -3.63
N PHE A 4 4.28 5.88 -3.58
CA PHE A 4 3.80 5.21 -4.77
C PHE A 4 2.50 4.48 -4.47
N SER A 5 1.67 4.33 -5.50
CA SER A 5 0.45 3.53 -5.43
C SER A 5 0.37 2.60 -6.62
N LYS A 6 -0.19 1.41 -6.41
CA LYS A 6 -0.26 0.37 -7.43
C LYS A 6 -1.48 -0.52 -7.24
N GLY A 7 -2.23 -0.74 -8.33
CA GLY A 7 -3.20 -1.82 -8.44
C GLY A 7 -2.50 -3.17 -8.56
N LEU A 8 -2.88 -4.11 -7.71
CA LEU A 8 -2.21 -5.40 -7.54
C LEU A 8 -2.56 -6.34 -8.68
N ARG A 9 -1.53 -6.82 -9.38
CA ARG A 9 -1.66 -7.84 -10.42
C ARG A 9 -1.64 -9.23 -9.81
N LYS A 10 -2.04 -10.25 -10.59
CA LYS A 10 -1.95 -11.67 -10.20
C LYS A 10 -0.54 -12.04 -9.68
N THR A 11 0.52 -11.50 -10.28
CA THR A 11 1.90 -11.74 -9.85
C THR A 11 2.24 -11.08 -8.52
N ASP A 12 1.65 -9.91 -8.24
CA ASP A 12 1.87 -9.23 -6.96
C ASP A 12 1.23 -10.06 -5.85
N ILE A 13 0.00 -10.52 -6.03
CA ILE A 13 -0.69 -11.36 -5.04
C ILE A 13 0.03 -12.68 -4.79
N LYS A 14 0.54 -13.34 -5.84
CA LYS A 14 1.09 -14.69 -5.73
C LYS A 14 2.58 -14.76 -5.41
N LYS A 15 3.35 -13.69 -5.64
CA LYS A 15 4.82 -13.75 -5.56
C LYS A 15 5.43 -12.59 -4.79
N ARG A 16 5.40 -11.40 -5.37
CA ARG A 16 6.16 -10.22 -4.88
C ARG A 16 5.61 -8.95 -5.49
N LEU A 17 5.63 -7.86 -4.73
CA LEU A 17 5.20 -6.55 -5.22
C LEU A 17 6.30 -5.92 -6.06
N SER A 18 6.04 -5.64 -7.34
CA SER A 18 6.96 -4.77 -8.10
C SER A 18 6.81 -3.31 -7.67
N VAL A 19 7.93 -2.66 -7.39
CA VAL A 19 7.99 -1.26 -6.96
C VAL A 19 8.39 -0.38 -8.17
N PRO A 20 7.89 0.87 -8.28
CA PRO A 20 8.40 1.81 -9.27
C PRO A 20 9.86 2.21 -8.95
N THR A 21 10.72 2.26 -9.97
CA THR A 21 12.13 2.64 -9.80
C THR A 21 12.29 4.01 -9.14
N GLY A 22 11.40 4.97 -9.41
CA GLY A 22 11.42 6.29 -8.77
C GLY A 22 11.22 6.28 -7.24
N PHE A 23 10.68 5.19 -6.67
CA PHE A 23 10.58 5.05 -5.21
C PHE A 23 11.88 4.49 -4.58
N LEU A 24 12.81 3.96 -5.37
CA LEU A 24 14.07 3.39 -4.84
C LEU A 24 14.92 4.40 -4.08
N SER A 25 15.02 5.63 -4.58
CA SER A 25 15.76 6.71 -3.91
C SER A 25 15.18 7.08 -2.55
N SER A 26 13.94 6.68 -2.28
CA SER A 26 13.31 6.89 -0.98
C SER A 26 13.59 5.77 0.02
N LEU A 27 14.00 4.58 -0.41
CA LEU A 27 14.32 3.48 0.49
C LEU A 27 15.65 3.72 1.22
N PRO A 28 15.92 3.01 2.34
CA PRO A 28 17.23 3.09 2.95
C PRO A 28 18.30 2.62 1.95
N SER A 29 19.51 3.17 2.08
CA SER A 29 20.62 2.81 1.20
C SER A 29 20.90 1.32 1.26
N PHE A 30 21.21 0.73 0.11
CA PHE A 30 21.74 -0.62 0.08
C PHE A 30 23.14 -0.60 0.71
N ASN A 31 23.41 -1.51 1.64
CA ASN A 31 24.74 -1.65 2.26
C ASN A 31 25.83 -1.89 1.18
N ALA A 32 27.10 -1.60 1.48
CA ALA A 32 28.25 -1.67 0.56
C ALA A 32 28.28 -2.89 -0.40
N GLY A 33 27.66 -2.77 -1.58
CA GLY A 33 27.56 -3.83 -2.59
C GLY A 33 26.32 -4.75 -2.51
N GLY A 34 25.42 -4.51 -1.56
CA GLY A 34 24.17 -5.22 -1.41
C GLY A 34 23.13 -4.87 -2.48
N HIS A 35 22.22 -5.82 -2.74
CA HIS A 35 21.10 -5.64 -3.67
C HIS A 35 19.74 -5.77 -2.98
N ALA A 36 19.72 -5.80 -1.65
CA ALA A 36 18.52 -5.84 -0.84
C ALA A 36 18.64 -4.91 0.37
N VAL A 37 17.51 -4.37 0.80
CA VAL A 37 17.37 -3.54 1.99
C VAL A 37 16.10 -3.92 2.72
N ASP A 38 16.21 -4.01 4.05
CA ASP A 38 15.07 -4.22 4.93
C ASP A 38 14.55 -2.88 5.45
N PHE A 39 13.23 -2.74 5.53
CA PHE A 39 12.58 -1.56 6.08
C PHE A 39 11.26 -1.95 6.75
N GLN A 40 10.79 -1.11 7.66
CA GLN A 40 9.52 -1.30 8.34
C GLN A 40 8.51 -0.27 7.86
N ALA A 41 7.26 -0.68 7.72
CA ALA A 41 6.14 0.22 7.47
C ALA A 41 5.00 -0.06 8.44
N VAL A 42 4.37 1.01 8.95
CA VAL A 42 3.19 0.91 9.80
C VAL A 42 1.93 0.95 8.95
N ASP A 43 0.94 0.13 9.27
CA ASP A 43 -0.36 0.17 8.61
C ASP A 43 -1.39 1.00 9.40
N GLY A 44 -2.58 1.20 8.84
CA GLY A 44 -3.64 1.98 9.48
C GLY A 44 -4.16 1.43 10.82
N SER A 45 -3.79 0.21 11.23
CA SER A 45 -4.06 -0.30 12.60
C SER A 45 -2.93 -0.04 13.59
N GLY A 46 -1.83 0.58 13.15
CA GLY A 46 -0.63 0.67 13.95
C GLY A 46 0.23 -0.61 13.92
N ARG A 47 -0.14 -1.63 13.12
CA ARG A 47 0.68 -2.85 13.01
C ARG A 47 1.91 -2.57 12.15
N VAL A 48 3.07 -2.97 12.67
CA VAL A 48 4.35 -2.81 11.99
C VAL A 48 4.62 -4.03 11.11
N TRP A 49 4.99 -3.78 9.85
CA TRP A 49 5.34 -4.78 8.86
C TRP A 49 6.80 -4.64 8.45
N ALA A 50 7.56 -5.73 8.58
CA ALA A 50 8.94 -5.79 8.08
C ALA A 50 8.95 -6.29 6.63
N PHE A 51 9.53 -5.49 5.74
CA PHE A 51 9.63 -5.77 4.31
C PHE A 51 11.09 -5.80 3.86
N ARG A 52 11.38 -6.64 2.85
CA ARG A 52 12.65 -6.61 2.12
C ARG A 52 12.41 -6.16 0.69
N CYS A 53 13.02 -5.05 0.30
CA CYS A 53 13.10 -4.63 -1.10
C CYS A 53 14.43 -5.10 -1.69
N SER A 54 14.39 -5.70 -2.88
CA SER A 54 15.62 -6.04 -3.63
C SER A 54 15.57 -5.58 -5.07
N ILE A 55 16.74 -5.30 -5.64
CA ILE A 55 16.93 -4.97 -7.05
C ILE A 55 17.59 -6.14 -7.78
N ARG A 56 17.41 -6.20 -9.10
CA ARG A 56 18.10 -7.18 -9.94
C ARG A 56 19.61 -6.96 -9.90
N LYS A 57 20.37 -8.06 -9.89
CA LYS A 57 21.85 -8.04 -9.95
C LYS A 57 22.40 -7.68 -11.34
N LYS A 58 21.62 -7.97 -12.40
CA LYS A 58 22.01 -7.74 -13.81
C LYS A 58 20.89 -7.00 -14.55
N GLY A 59 21.27 -6.08 -15.43
CA GLY A 59 20.36 -5.26 -16.23
C GLY A 59 19.63 -4.18 -15.44
N HIS A 60 18.54 -3.65 -16.00
CA HIS A 60 17.77 -2.55 -15.39
C HIS A 60 17.35 -2.88 -13.94
N PRO A 61 17.63 -2.01 -12.96
CA PRO A 61 17.31 -2.22 -11.57
C PRO A 61 15.78 -2.21 -11.38
N LYS A 62 15.19 -3.41 -11.39
CA LYS A 62 13.76 -3.60 -11.15
C LYS A 62 13.54 -3.95 -9.68
N PRO A 63 13.03 -3.02 -8.86
CA PRO A 63 12.84 -3.27 -7.45
C PRO A 63 11.59 -4.12 -7.19
N VAL A 64 11.72 -5.00 -6.20
CA VAL A 64 10.65 -5.88 -5.76
C VAL A 64 10.64 -5.99 -4.25
N ILE A 65 9.45 -5.96 -3.63
CA ILE A 65 9.29 -6.30 -2.22
C ILE A 65 8.90 -7.77 -2.13
N SER A 66 9.73 -8.57 -1.46
CA SER A 66 9.57 -10.03 -1.37
C SER A 66 9.25 -10.48 0.06
N LYS A 67 10.20 -10.35 0.99
CA LYS A 67 10.00 -10.72 2.40
C LYS A 67 8.90 -9.85 3.02
N GLY A 68 8.03 -10.46 3.82
CA GLY A 68 6.90 -9.79 4.47
C GLY A 68 5.69 -9.51 3.57
N TRP A 69 5.87 -9.48 2.25
CA TRP A 69 4.80 -9.11 1.31
C TRP A 69 3.62 -10.10 1.32
N LEU A 70 3.89 -11.40 1.17
CA LEU A 70 2.80 -12.39 1.13
C LEU A 70 2.08 -12.53 2.47
N ALA A 71 2.79 -12.32 3.59
CA ALA A 71 2.17 -12.25 4.91
C ALA A 71 1.22 -11.05 5.03
N PHE A 72 1.61 -9.89 4.50
CA PHE A 72 0.73 -8.72 4.41
C PHE A 72 -0.49 -8.99 3.53
N VAL A 73 -0.29 -9.56 2.33
CA VAL A 73 -1.38 -9.95 1.41
C VAL A 73 -2.39 -10.86 2.09
N ALA A 74 -1.92 -11.91 2.78
CA ALA A 74 -2.78 -12.84 3.49
C ALA A 74 -3.53 -12.16 4.64
N SER A 75 -2.84 -11.37 5.47
CA SER A 75 -3.45 -10.66 6.60
C SER A 75 -4.50 -9.63 6.18
N LYS A 76 -4.35 -9.01 5.01
CA LYS A 76 -5.30 -8.02 4.47
C LYS A 76 -6.29 -8.63 3.46
N SER A 77 -6.26 -9.95 3.30
CA SER A 77 -7.04 -10.71 2.33
C SER A 77 -7.04 -10.09 0.92
N LEU A 78 -5.87 -9.61 0.46
CA LEU A 78 -5.76 -8.85 -0.80
C LEU A 78 -5.93 -9.76 -2.02
N LYS A 79 -6.61 -9.24 -3.03
CA LYS A 79 -6.84 -9.91 -4.31
C LYS A 79 -6.38 -9.05 -5.49
N GLY A 80 -6.33 -9.67 -6.67
CA GLY A 80 -6.04 -8.92 -7.91
C GLY A 80 -7.08 -7.83 -8.12
N GLY A 81 -6.63 -6.63 -8.48
CA GLY A 81 -7.45 -5.44 -8.57
C GLY A 81 -7.34 -4.53 -7.35
N ASP A 82 -7.16 -5.06 -6.14
CA ASP A 82 -6.96 -4.26 -4.93
C ASP A 82 -5.75 -3.33 -5.06
N LYS A 83 -5.74 -2.22 -4.33
CA LYS A 83 -4.67 -1.21 -4.39
C LYS A 83 -3.83 -1.22 -3.13
N VAL A 84 -2.52 -1.05 -3.31
CA VAL A 84 -1.59 -0.73 -2.22
C VAL A 84 -0.96 0.64 -2.44
N GLN A 85 -0.62 1.31 -1.35
CA GLN A 85 0.12 2.55 -1.35
C GLN A 85 1.19 2.51 -0.27
N PHE A 86 2.41 2.88 -0.62
CA PHE A 86 3.47 3.18 0.35
C PHE A 86 3.73 4.67 0.36
N LEU A 87 3.93 5.20 1.56
CA LEU A 87 4.31 6.59 1.80
C LEU A 87 5.57 6.61 2.66
N LYS A 88 6.48 7.52 2.35
CA LYS A 88 7.59 7.90 3.21
C LYS A 88 7.37 9.34 3.65
N GLU A 89 7.22 9.53 4.95
CA GLU A 89 7.07 10.86 5.53
C GLU A 89 8.39 11.63 5.49
N LYS A 90 8.30 12.97 5.45
CA LYS A 90 9.49 13.77 5.72
C LYS A 90 9.73 13.68 7.23
N ASN A 91 10.99 13.48 7.62
CA ASN A 91 11.39 13.63 9.01
C ASN A 91 11.26 15.12 9.38
N GLU A 92 10.03 15.57 9.66
CA GLU A 92 9.82 16.79 10.42
C GLU A 92 10.10 16.44 11.88
N ALA A 93 10.93 17.26 12.52
CA ALA A 93 11.56 16.99 13.79
C ALA A 93 10.61 16.37 14.83
N GLY A 94 10.78 15.06 15.11
CA GLY A 94 10.45 14.48 16.40
C GLY A 94 9.18 13.65 16.59
N ALA A 95 8.31 13.40 15.61
CA ALA A 95 6.96 12.88 15.94
C ALA A 95 6.60 11.41 15.57
N LYS A 96 7.33 10.71 14.68
CA LYS A 96 6.96 9.32 14.31
C LYS A 96 8.10 8.32 14.43
N THR A 97 7.80 7.19 15.10
CA THR A 97 8.69 6.04 15.29
C THR A 97 8.99 5.29 14.00
N HIS A 98 8.11 5.37 12.99
CA HIS A 98 8.28 4.71 11.69
C HIS A 98 8.18 5.70 10.53
N ALA A 99 9.20 5.71 9.68
CA ALA A 99 9.29 6.62 8.52
C ALA A 99 8.39 6.23 7.34
N TYR A 100 7.89 4.98 7.30
CA TYR A 100 7.07 4.47 6.21
C TYR A 100 5.67 4.07 6.70
N GLU A 101 4.68 4.36 5.87
CA GLU A 101 3.30 3.91 6.02
C GLU A 101 2.90 3.02 4.85
N ILE A 102 2.13 1.96 5.12
CA ILE A 102 1.50 1.12 4.11
C ILE A 102 -0.03 1.17 4.23
N ARG A 103 -0.70 1.54 3.14
CA ARG A 103 -2.16 1.55 3.03
C ARG A 103 -2.60 0.54 1.99
N ALA A 104 -3.73 -0.11 2.25
CA ALA A 104 -4.38 -1.01 1.31
C ALA A 104 -5.85 -0.62 1.14
N GLY A 105 -6.37 -0.82 -0.07
CA GLY A 105 -7.77 -0.56 -0.39
C GLY A 105 -8.36 -1.60 -1.31
N LYS A 106 -9.61 -1.99 -1.03
CA LYS A 106 -10.39 -2.91 -1.87
C LYS A 106 -10.91 -2.21 -3.10
N GLU A 107 -10.73 -2.83 -4.26
CA GLU A 107 -11.28 -2.34 -5.52
C GLU A 107 -12.81 -2.34 -5.48
N ILE A 108 -13.42 -1.19 -5.81
CA ILE A 108 -14.86 -1.04 -5.98
C ILE A 108 -15.13 -0.97 -7.47
N LYS A 109 -15.97 -1.87 -7.98
CA LYS A 109 -16.45 -1.83 -9.36
C LYS A 109 -17.94 -1.59 -9.42
N ILE A 110 -18.36 -0.80 -10.41
CA ILE A 110 -19.75 -0.69 -10.83
C ILE A 110 -19.77 -0.95 -12.33
N PHE A 111 -20.64 -1.87 -12.78
CA PHE A 111 -20.76 -2.26 -14.19
C PHE A 111 -19.44 -2.67 -14.88
N GLY A 112 -18.51 -3.26 -14.13
CA GLY A 112 -17.22 -3.73 -14.65
C GLY A 112 -16.10 -2.69 -14.60
N ASP A 113 -16.44 -1.41 -14.43
CA ASP A 113 -15.48 -0.31 -14.33
C ASP A 113 -15.07 -0.03 -12.88
N VAL A 114 -13.79 0.32 -12.71
CA VAL A 114 -13.23 0.65 -11.40
C VAL A 114 -13.67 2.05 -11.00
N LEU A 115 -14.58 2.13 -10.02
CA LEU A 115 -15.08 3.39 -9.47
C LEU A 115 -14.13 3.98 -8.43
N GLY A 116 -13.39 3.13 -7.72
CA GLY A 116 -12.47 3.59 -6.69
C GLY A 116 -11.94 2.46 -5.80
N TYR A 117 -11.42 2.86 -4.64
CA TYR A 117 -10.82 1.95 -3.67
C TYR A 117 -11.30 2.29 -2.26
N ALA A 118 -11.99 1.36 -1.60
CA ALA A 118 -12.35 1.48 -0.19
C ALA A 118 -11.12 1.19 0.69
N PRO A 119 -10.71 2.06 1.61
CA PRO A 119 -9.68 1.74 2.59
C PRO A 119 -10.03 0.46 3.35
N ILE A 120 -9.03 -0.41 3.57
CA ILE A 120 -9.22 -1.53 4.50
C ILE A 120 -9.21 -0.93 5.90
N THR A 121 -10.40 -0.72 6.45
CA THR A 121 -10.58 -0.32 7.84
C THR A 121 -10.38 -1.53 8.75
N TYR A 122 -9.77 -1.27 9.89
CA TYR A 122 -9.44 -2.30 10.87
C TYR A 122 -10.56 -2.35 11.88
N ARG A 123 -11.20 -3.53 12.05
CA ARG A 123 -12.03 -3.76 13.23
C ARG A 123 -11.11 -3.87 14.43
N GLY A 124 -11.03 -2.82 15.23
CA GLY A 124 -10.53 -2.92 16.59
C GLY A 124 -11.47 -3.78 17.44
N PRO A 125 -11.03 -4.27 18.62
CA PRO A 125 -11.88 -5.03 19.53
C PRO A 125 -13.08 -4.22 20.05
N ASN A 126 -13.01 -2.89 20.04
CA ASN A 126 -14.17 -2.03 20.29
C ASN A 126 -14.86 -1.68 18.98
N ASN A 127 -16.02 -2.33 18.82
CA ASN A 127 -16.89 -2.29 17.66
C ASN A 127 -17.63 -0.95 17.55
N ASP A 128 -16.93 0.12 17.20
CA ASP A 128 -17.58 1.32 16.69
C ASP A 128 -17.81 1.14 15.20
N LYS A 129 -19.09 1.09 14.82
CA LYS A 129 -19.59 0.91 13.45
C LYS A 129 -19.08 2.05 12.56
N HIS A 130 -17.87 1.92 12.02
CA HIS A 130 -17.36 2.87 11.04
C HIS A 130 -18.10 2.68 9.71
N ARG A 131 -19.07 3.56 9.46
CA ARG A 131 -19.76 3.72 8.18
C ARG A 131 -18.75 3.98 7.07
N LEU A 132 -18.75 3.15 6.03
CA LEU A 132 -18.02 3.44 4.80
C LEU A 132 -18.78 4.55 4.06
N ILE A 133 -18.26 5.77 4.13
CA ILE A 133 -18.77 6.92 3.38
C ILE A 133 -17.97 7.02 2.09
N LEU A 134 -18.64 6.76 0.97
CA LEU A 134 -18.08 6.93 -0.35
C LEU A 134 -18.65 8.20 -0.97
N ASN A 135 -17.79 9.15 -1.29
CA ASN A 135 -18.16 10.37 -1.99
C ASN A 135 -17.84 10.20 -3.48
N PHE A 136 -18.84 10.38 -4.33
CA PHE A 136 -18.70 10.30 -5.78
C PHE A 136 -19.22 11.58 -6.43
N ARG A 137 -18.72 11.86 -7.63
CA ARG A 137 -19.24 12.93 -8.47
C ARG A 137 -20.00 12.33 -9.64
N GLY A 138 -21.25 12.74 -9.80
CA GLY A 138 -22.07 12.34 -10.93
C GLY A 138 -21.58 12.97 -12.24
N PRO A 139 -22.06 12.51 -13.39
CA PRO A 139 -21.72 13.06 -14.70
C PRO A 139 -22.02 14.56 -14.84
N ASN A 140 -22.97 15.09 -14.05
CA ASN A 140 -23.32 16.51 -13.99
C ASN A 140 -22.55 17.28 -12.90
N ASN A 141 -21.45 16.72 -12.38
CA ASN A 141 -20.63 17.31 -11.31
C ASN A 141 -21.29 17.36 -9.91
N ASP A 142 -22.46 16.73 -9.77
CA ASP A 142 -23.21 16.60 -8.51
C ASP A 142 -22.47 15.72 -7.50
N LYS A 143 -22.47 16.11 -6.23
CA LYS A 143 -21.83 15.35 -5.16
C LYS A 143 -22.82 14.33 -4.60
N HIS A 144 -22.50 13.04 -4.75
CA HIS A 144 -23.26 11.95 -4.17
C HIS A 144 -22.50 11.33 -2.99
N ARG A 145 -23.23 11.00 -1.92
CA ARG A 145 -22.69 10.36 -0.72
C ARG A 145 -23.38 9.03 -0.53
N LEU A 146 -22.65 7.93 -0.75
CA LEU A 146 -23.12 6.59 -0.43
C LEU A 146 -22.63 6.22 0.98
N THR A 147 -23.55 5.81 1.85
CA THR A 147 -23.21 5.33 3.19
C THR A 147 -23.53 3.85 3.26
N LEU A 148 -22.51 3.00 3.35
CA LEU A 148 -22.67 1.55 3.52
C LEU A 148 -22.62 1.26 5.03
N THR A 149 -23.72 0.70 5.55
CA THR A 149 -23.87 0.23 6.94
C THR A 149 -23.48 -1.21 7.09
#